data_AF-A0A2V5QYN5-F1
#
_entry.id   AF-A0A2V5QYN5-F1
#
_cell.length_a   1.000
_cell.length_b   1.000
_cell.length_c   1.000
_cell.angle_alpha   90.00
_cell.angle_beta   90.00
_cell.angle_gamma   90.00
#
_symmetry.space_group_name_H-M   'P 1'
#
loop_
_entity.id
_entity.type
_entity.pdbx_description
1 polymer ?
#
loop_
_entity_poly.entity_id
_entity_poly.type
_entity_poly.pdbx_seq_one_letter_code
_entity_poly.pdbx_strand_id
1 'polypeptide(L)'
;MNYIKCHVKKGDHVEVISGNYRGSSGKILAVFPRKQRVLVEGVRIIKKHLRKSQDNPSGKIAEREGPIHISNVRLIEGDGKQVKAGEPKAKKQKKRGHPERSEGLAGKATH
;
A
#
# COMPACT_ATOMS: atom_id res chain seq x y z
N MET A 1 20.45 2.28 -28.74
CA MET A 1 19.75 2.19 -27.43
C MET A 1 18.33 1.70 -27.67
N ASN A 2 17.90 0.62 -27.00
CA ASN A 2 16.54 0.10 -27.13
C ASN A 2 15.62 0.77 -26.10
N TYR A 3 14.78 1.71 -26.54
CA TYR A 3 13.86 2.43 -25.67
C TYR A 3 12.52 1.72 -25.62
N ILE A 4 12.14 1.21 -24.44
CA ILE A 4 10.80 0.65 -24.21
C ILE A 4 9.83 1.82 -24.17
N LYS A 5 8.98 1.94 -25.18
CA LYS A 5 7.94 2.97 -25.26
C LYS A 5 6.86 2.69 -24.20
N CYS A 6 6.77 3.54 -23.18
CA CYS A 6 5.69 3.54 -22.21
C CYS A 6 4.78 4.75 -22.49
N HIS A 7 3.47 4.56 -22.33
CA HIS A 7 2.49 5.64 -22.49
C HIS A 7 2.38 6.55 -21.26
N VAL A 8 3.00 6.16 -20.13
CA VAL A 8 2.99 6.85 -18.83
C VAL A 8 4.40 7.10 -18.32
N LYS A 9 4.56 8.18 -17.55
CA LYS A 9 5.80 8.62 -16.92
C LYS A 9 5.62 8.80 -15.41
N LYS A 10 6.74 8.90 -14.69
CA LYS A 10 6.74 9.22 -13.26
C LYS A 10 6.18 10.63 -13.07
N GLY A 11 5.22 10.77 -12.15
CA GLY A 11 4.58 12.04 -11.84
C GLY A 11 3.23 12.26 -12.52
N ASP A 12 2.86 11.41 -13.49
CA ASP A 12 1.56 11.50 -14.14
C ASP A 12 0.44 11.05 -13.19
N HIS A 13 -0.74 11.64 -13.37
CA HIS A 13 -1.97 11.17 -12.75
C HIS A 13 -2.62 10.11 -13.63
N VAL A 14 -2.97 8.98 -13.02
CA VAL A 14 -3.59 7.86 -13.71
C VAL A 14 -4.78 7.30 -12.94
N GLU A 15 -5.71 6.72 -13.68
CA GLU A 15 -6.80 5.91 -13.15
C GLU A 15 -6.63 4.45 -13.56
N VAL A 16 -7.00 3.52 -12.68
CA VAL A 16 -7.03 2.09 -12.98
C VAL A 16 -8.32 1.75 -13.73
N ILE A 17 -8.19 1.26 -14.95
CA ILE A 17 -9.32 0.89 -15.82
C ILE A 17 -9.82 -0.55 -15.57
N SER A 18 -8.95 -1.44 -15.08
CA SER A 18 -9.24 -2.87 -14.98
C SER A 18 -8.54 -3.57 -13.80
N GLY A 19 -9.12 -4.69 -13.36
CA GLY A 19 -8.66 -5.48 -12.23
C GLY A 19 -9.30 -5.11 -10.89
N ASN A 20 -8.75 -5.63 -9.80
CA ASN A 20 -9.34 -5.51 -8.45
C ASN A 20 -9.40 -4.08 -7.91
N TYR A 21 -8.67 -3.15 -8.52
CA TYR A 21 -8.55 -1.76 -8.08
C TYR A 21 -9.15 -0.78 -9.11
N ARG A 22 -10.05 -1.26 -9.99
CA ARG A 22 -10.72 -0.43 -11.00
C ARG A 22 -11.43 0.77 -10.36
N GLY A 23 -11.30 1.95 -10.97
CA GLY A 23 -11.86 3.22 -10.48
C GLY A 23 -11.01 3.93 -9.43
N SER A 24 -9.90 3.33 -8.99
CA SER A 24 -8.93 4.03 -8.15
C SER A 24 -8.04 4.93 -9.00
N SER A 25 -7.82 6.15 -8.56
CA SER A 25 -6.91 7.12 -9.19
C SER A 25 -5.76 7.47 -8.25
N GLY A 26 -4.64 7.86 -8.82
CA GLY A 26 -3.45 8.25 -8.05
C GLY A 26 -2.30 8.72 -8.93
N LYS A 27 -1.23 9.17 -8.28
CA LYS A 27 -0.01 9.63 -8.95
C LYS A 27 0.97 8.47 -9.14
N ILE A 28 1.68 8.45 -10.26
CA ILE A 28 2.73 7.47 -10.49
C ILE A 28 3.99 7.82 -9.69
N LEU A 29 4.36 6.96 -8.74
CA LEU A 29 5.58 7.07 -7.94
C LEU A 29 6.81 6.56 -8.68
N ALA A 30 6.66 5.45 -9.42
CA ALA A 30 7.74 4.82 -10.16
C ALA A 30 7.20 4.06 -11.37
N VAL A 31 7.99 4.05 -12.45
CA VAL A 31 7.72 3.25 -13.66
C VAL A 31 8.84 2.22 -13.78
N PHE A 32 8.47 0.98 -14.07
CA PHE A 32 9.37 -0.13 -14.35
C PHE A 32 9.16 -0.61 -15.80
N PRO A 33 9.73 0.07 -16.81
CA PRO A 33 9.48 -0.24 -18.23
C PRO A 33 9.83 -1.68 -18.59
N ARG A 34 10.95 -2.20 -18.08
CA ARG A 34 11.40 -3.58 -18.30
C ARG A 34 10.42 -4.64 -17.79
N LYS A 35 9.60 -4.30 -16.79
CA LYS A 35 8.62 -5.21 -16.18
C LYS A 35 7.18 -4.85 -16.57
N GLN A 36 7.00 -3.88 -17.45
CA GLN A 36 5.71 -3.31 -17.85
C GLN A 36 4.80 -2.98 -16.65
N ARG A 37 5.41 -2.43 -15.59
CA ARG A 37 4.73 -2.17 -14.32
C ARG A 37 4.90 -0.74 -13.86
N VAL A 38 3.92 -0.22 -13.14
CA VAL A 38 3.90 1.11 -12.53
C VAL A 38 3.49 1.03 -11.07
N LEU A 39 4.09 1.88 -10.24
CA LEU A 39 3.70 2.05 -8.85
C LEU A 39 2.81 3.28 -8.76
N VAL A 40 1.57 3.10 -8.33
CA VAL A 40 0.58 4.18 -8.18
C VAL A 40 0.29 4.38 -6.70
N GLU A 41 0.35 5.63 -6.26
CA GLU A 41 0.08 6.01 -4.87
C GLU A 41 -1.33 5.61 -4.44
N GLY A 42 -1.46 5.03 -3.24
CA GLY A 42 -2.76 4.65 -2.67
C GLY A 42 -3.44 3.44 -3.33
N VAL A 43 -2.87 2.89 -4.39
CA VAL A 43 -3.43 1.74 -5.12
C VAL A 43 -2.63 0.47 -4.81
N ARG A 44 -3.33 -0.66 -4.64
CA ARG A 44 -2.73 -1.97 -4.35
C ARG A 44 -1.86 -1.96 -3.09
N ILE A 45 -2.44 -1.62 -1.94
CA ILE A 45 -1.74 -1.67 -0.65
C ILE A 45 -1.46 -3.12 -0.24
N ILE A 46 -0.18 -3.47 -0.12
CA ILE A 46 0.31 -4.76 0.34
C ILE A 46 0.75 -4.61 1.80
N LYS A 47 0.13 -5.39 2.70
CA LYS A 47 0.58 -5.49 4.09
C LYS A 47 1.68 -6.54 4.18
N LYS A 48 2.89 -6.12 4.54
CA LYS A 48 4.05 -7.00 4.74
C LYS A 48 4.41 -7.04 6.22
N HIS A 49 4.39 -8.24 6.79
CA HIS A 49 4.93 -8.49 8.12
C HIS A 49 6.45 -8.44 8.06
N LEU A 50 7.05 -7.42 8.69
CA LEU A 50 8.49 -7.33 8.82
C LEU A 50 8.91 -8.11 10.07
N ARG A 51 9.89 -9.00 9.90
CA ARG A 51 10.56 -9.66 11.03
C ARG A 51 11.25 -8.61 11.89
N LYS A 52 11.37 -8.92 13.19
CA LYS A 52 12.12 -8.08 14.13
C LYS A 52 13.53 -7.88 13.59
N SER A 53 13.98 -6.64 13.57
CA SER A 53 15.34 -6.25 13.18
C SER A 53 15.82 -5.20 14.16
N GLN A 54 17.11 -4.85 14.12
CA GLN A 54 17.71 -3.86 15.02
C GLN A 54 16.99 -2.50 14.94
N ASP A 55 16.57 -2.08 13.74
CA ASP A 55 15.73 -0.89 13.53
C ASP A 55 14.26 -1.02 13.95
N ASN A 56 13.75 -2.24 14.14
CA ASN A 56 12.33 -2.50 14.46
C ASN A 56 12.20 -3.65 15.48
N PRO A 57 12.52 -3.39 16.77
CA PRO A 57 12.57 -4.43 17.81
C PRO A 57 11.21 -5.08 18.10
N SER A 58 10.10 -4.36 17.95
CA SER A 58 8.75 -4.90 18.15
C SER A 58 8.19 -5.67 16.94
N GLY A 59 8.86 -5.63 15.78
CA GLY A 59 8.27 -6.03 14.51
C GLY A 59 7.18 -5.03 14.06
N LYS A 60 7.00 -4.87 12.74
CA LYS A 60 6.04 -3.89 12.20
C LYS A 60 5.28 -4.49 11.03
N ILE A 61 3.97 -4.22 10.98
CA ILE A 61 3.17 -4.43 9.77
C ILE A 61 3.41 -3.20 8.90
N ALA A 62 4.25 -3.35 7.88
CA ALA A 62 4.50 -2.29 6.91
C ALA A 62 3.44 -2.34 5.81
N GLU A 63 2.85 -1.20 5.49
CA GLU A 63 2.01 -1.04 4.32
C GLU A 63 2.88 -0.46 3.21
N ARG A 64 2.83 -1.08 2.02
CA ARG A 64 3.54 -0.63 0.83
C ARG A 64 2.66 -0.76 -0.38
N GLU A 65 2.77 0.19 -1.29
CA GLU A 65 2.08 0.14 -2.57
C GLU A 65 2.63 -1.00 -3.43
N GLY A 66 1.75 -1.60 -4.21
CA GLY A 66 2.05 -2.70 -5.11
C GLY A 66 2.09 -2.22 -6.56
N PRO A 67 2.97 -2.80 -7.39
CA PRO A 67 3.02 -2.43 -8.80
C PRO A 67 1.79 -2.93 -9.55
N ILE A 68 1.29 -2.16 -10.52
CA ILE A 68 0.17 -2.47 -11.40
C ILE A 68 0.68 -2.55 -12.84
N HIS A 69 0.03 -3.34 -13.68
CA HIS A 69 0.41 -3.46 -15.09
C HIS A 69 0.11 -2.16 -15.86
N ILE A 70 1.00 -1.74 -16.76
CA ILE A 70 0.86 -0.50 -17.54
C ILE A 70 -0.42 -0.49 -18.37
N SER A 71 -0.89 -1.63 -18.86
CA SER A 71 -2.14 -1.71 -19.64
C SER A 71 -3.40 -1.52 -18.80
N ASN A 72 -3.31 -1.59 -17.47
CA ASN A 72 -4.47 -1.45 -16.58
C ASN A 72 -4.61 -0.03 -16.04
N VAL A 73 -3.76 0.90 -16.48
CA VAL A 73 -3.81 2.31 -16.10
C VAL A 73 -4.00 3.19 -17.33
N ARG A 74 -4.70 4.30 -17.14
CA ARG A 74 -4.91 5.32 -18.17
C ARG A 74 -4.54 6.69 -17.62
N LEU A 75 -3.87 7.49 -18.44
CA LEU A 75 -3.63 8.91 -18.15
C LEU A 75 -4.95 9.68 -18.03
N ILE A 76 -5.03 10.49 -16.99
CA ILE A 76 -6.12 11.44 -16.78
C ILE A 76 -5.54 12.85 -16.96
N GLU A 77 -5.89 13.50 -18.07
CA GLU A 77 -5.55 14.89 -18.35
C GLU A 77 -6.75 15.78 -17.98
N GLY A 78 -6.53 16.70 -17.03
CA GLY A 78 -7.51 17.73 -16.67
C GLY A 78 -8.22 17.48 -15.33
N ASP A 79 -8.20 18.52 -14.49
CA ASP A 79 -8.83 18.69 -13.19
C ASP A 79 -9.89 17.64 -12.83
N GLY A 80 -9.48 16.69 -11.99
CA GLY A 80 -10.26 16.27 -10.82
C GLY A 80 -11.73 15.93 -11.03
N LYS A 81 -12.18 15.53 -12.22
CA LYS A 81 -13.52 14.97 -12.41
C LYS A 81 -13.53 13.57 -11.83
N GLN A 82 -13.67 13.56 -10.50
CA GLN A 82 -13.91 12.41 -9.65
C GLN A 82 -14.99 11.52 -10.29
N VAL A 83 -14.57 10.47 -10.98
CA VAL A 83 -15.43 9.30 -11.15
C VAL A 83 -15.41 8.55 -9.82
N LYS A 84 -16.22 9.06 -8.89
CA LYS A 84 -16.64 8.50 -7.61
C LYS A 84 -15.59 7.65 -6.91
N ALA A 85 -14.95 8.27 -5.91
CA ALA A 85 -14.30 7.62 -4.80
C ALA A 85 -15.10 6.39 -4.33
N GLY A 86 -14.68 5.20 -4.77
CA GLY A 86 -14.91 4.00 -3.99
C GLY A 86 -13.98 4.14 -2.79
N GLU A 87 -14.50 4.71 -1.70
CA GLU A 87 -13.82 4.80 -0.42
C GLU A 87 -13.05 3.49 -0.16
N PRO A 88 -11.71 3.49 -0.12
CA PRO A 88 -11.05 2.43 0.62
C PRO A 88 -11.45 2.72 2.05
N LYS A 89 -12.46 1.99 2.55
CA LYS A 89 -12.89 2.03 3.95
C LYS A 89 -11.63 2.17 4.77
N ALA A 90 -11.45 3.35 5.37
CA ALA A 90 -10.42 3.57 6.36
C ALA A 90 -10.71 2.53 7.43
N LYS A 91 -10.00 1.39 7.35
CA LYS A 91 -9.93 0.45 8.46
C LYS A 91 -9.12 1.18 9.50
N LYS A 92 -9.82 2.06 10.22
CA LYS A 92 -9.53 2.55 11.55
C LYS A 92 -8.93 1.36 12.26
N GLN A 93 -7.61 1.34 12.38
CA GLN A 93 -6.90 0.28 13.05
C GLN A 93 -7.34 0.44 14.50
N LYS A 94 -8.41 -0.28 14.83
CA LYS A 94 -8.90 -0.46 16.19
C LYS A 94 -7.68 -1.01 16.91
N LYS A 95 -7.00 -0.16 17.68
CA LYS A 95 -6.05 -0.59 18.70
C LYS A 95 -6.85 -1.53 19.59
N ARG A 96 -6.86 -2.82 19.25
CA ARG A 96 -7.22 -3.88 20.19
C ARG A 96 -6.04 -3.89 21.13
N GLY A 97 -6.15 -3.11 22.20
CA GLY A 97 -5.32 -3.30 23.38
C GLY A 97 -5.41 -4.77 23.72
N HIS A 98 -4.27 -5.44 23.71
CA HIS A 98 -4.15 -6.76 24.27
C HIS A 98 -4.55 -6.64 25.75
N PRO A 99 -5.47 -7.45 26.28
CA PRO A 99 -5.51 -7.64 27.72
C PRO A 99 -4.20 -8.33 28.09
N GLU A 100 -3.37 -7.66 28.89
CA GLU A 100 -2.28 -8.33 29.59
C GLU A 100 -2.90 -9.42 30.47
N ARG A 101 -2.82 -10.66 29.99
CA ARG A 101 -3.00 -11.86 30.80
C ARG A 101 -1.66 -12.59 30.79
N SER A 102 -0.93 -12.42 31.88
CA SER A 102 -0.10 -13.45 32.50
C SER A 102 -0.62 -13.50 33.94
N GLU A 103 -1.39 -14.51 34.37
CA GLU A 103 -0.85 -15.80 34.85
C GLU A 103 0.46 -15.54 35.60
N GLY A 104 0.50 -15.41 36.92
CA GLY A 104 0.03 -16.39 37.89
C GLY A 104 1.25 -17.00 38.59
N LEU A 105 1.14 -17.18 39.91
CA LEU A 105 2.00 -17.95 40.82
C LEU A 105 3.23 -17.29 41.48
N ALA A 106 3.09 -17.20 42.81
CA ALA A 106 3.93 -17.83 43.83
C ALA A 106 5.04 -17.02 44.54
N GLY A 107 4.99 -17.11 45.88
CA GLY A 107 6.10 -16.84 46.82
C GLY A 107 5.76 -15.75 47.83
N LYS A 108 5.12 -16.04 48.97
CA LYS A 108 5.76 -16.40 50.26
C LYS A 108 6.99 -15.53 50.64
N ALA A 109 6.81 -14.68 51.66
CA ALA A 109 7.78 -14.32 52.73
C ALA A 109 7.13 -13.22 53.60
N THR A 110 6.79 -13.43 54.89
CA THR A 110 7.62 -13.18 56.10
C THR A 110 8.35 -11.83 56.04
N HIS A 111 8.25 -10.88 56.97
CA HIS A 111 8.00 -10.88 58.42
C HIS A 111 7.08 -9.73 58.84
#